data_AF-A0A7T0M4P2-F1
#
_entry.id   AF-A0A7T0M4P2-F1
#
_cell.length_a   1.000
_cell.length_b   1.000
_cell.length_c   1.000
_cell.angle_alpha   90.00
_cell.angle_beta   90.00
_cell.angle_gamma   90.00
#
_symmetry.space_group_name_H-M   'P 1'
#
loop_
_entity.id
_entity.type
_entity.pdbx_description
1 polymer ?
#
loop_
_entity_poly.entity_id
_entity_poly.type
_entity_poly.pdbx_seq_one_letter_code
_entity_poly.pdbx_strand_id
1 'polypeptide(L)'
;MRNFLIMLWYGFIYYFLINIIIMLFFFLYFKVQLFSSLNYQKILLNYNSIFIYTIMYFFLLILILINSLHFEFINIILLFSHSIQLIFNFNNTIFFYNEDVFFTILQVYYYPYIYIFILITSLSIIYTLSYSIIEFKDFMYYLVLIFLAGTVLFFTNSIIIFFMAYETLLIPSFFILYKYAKTKRSVEAAYLMFFWTQFGALFLIILFMYMFLITNSSSFTVIELTYFSTFELNFFFIFLIIGFGVKLPIWPFYGWLPKAHVEASTNFSIFLSGVLVKFAFFGLLKILITLSIEPTFTFVYPFLFIGLVDSVFKLFYQIDLKKLVAYSTVVEMHWLTICIISGQSNLLLSGYCMLISHALLSTNSFLLVDAIARRFKTRLITEISGINFLTPKLFLIILLNLLIFLGFPGTLFFIAEFLFFTFFIDLFPIMAMVSMLLLYLIAPTFFFKSWMNVIFGYSNFLHKKLTIDLTLSEFIIFSFVIILMMWFSIIWQSFLF
;
A
#
# COMPACT_ATOMS: atom_id res chain seq x y z
N MET A 1 -4.93 -20.61 -21.58
CA MET A 1 -5.74 -19.37 -21.45
C MET A 1 -7.07 -19.59 -20.74
N ARG A 2 -8.03 -20.41 -21.24
CA ARG A 2 -9.34 -20.58 -20.58
C ARG A 2 -9.28 -21.19 -19.16
N ASN A 3 -8.51 -22.25 -18.97
CA ASN A 3 -8.32 -22.86 -17.63
C ASN A 3 -7.55 -21.94 -16.66
N PHE A 4 -6.75 -21.03 -17.21
CA PHE A 4 -5.96 -20.06 -16.44
C PHE A 4 -6.84 -18.91 -15.90
N LEU A 5 -7.71 -18.36 -16.75
CA LEU A 5 -8.76 -17.41 -16.34
C LEU A 5 -9.74 -18.01 -15.33
N ILE A 6 -10.08 -19.29 -15.49
CA ILE A 6 -10.94 -20.02 -14.55
C ILE A 6 -10.22 -20.20 -13.19
N MET A 7 -8.91 -20.50 -13.19
CA MET A 7 -8.12 -20.58 -11.95
C MET A 7 -7.99 -19.22 -11.25
N LEU A 8 -7.78 -18.14 -11.98
CA LEU A 8 -7.81 -16.77 -11.44
C LEU A 8 -9.18 -16.42 -10.86
N TRP A 9 -10.27 -16.84 -11.53
CA TRP A 9 -11.63 -16.68 -11.03
C TRP A 9 -11.89 -17.48 -9.75
N TYR A 10 -11.38 -18.71 -9.66
CA TYR A 10 -11.45 -19.46 -8.41
C TYR A 10 -10.60 -18.81 -7.31
N GLY A 11 -9.39 -18.35 -7.61
CA GLY A 11 -8.56 -17.57 -6.68
C GLY A 11 -9.28 -16.31 -6.19
N PHE A 12 -10.01 -15.64 -7.09
CA PHE A 12 -10.84 -14.47 -6.80
C PHE A 12 -12.02 -14.81 -5.87
N ILE A 13 -12.76 -15.89 -6.16
CA ILE A 13 -13.87 -16.36 -5.32
C ILE A 13 -13.37 -16.80 -3.94
N TYR A 14 -12.25 -17.53 -3.87
CA TYR A 14 -11.64 -17.95 -2.62
C TYR A 14 -11.16 -16.76 -1.79
N TYR A 15 -10.51 -15.77 -2.41
CA TYR A 15 -10.07 -14.55 -1.73
C TYR A 15 -11.26 -13.72 -1.21
N PHE A 16 -12.35 -13.63 -1.99
CA PHE A 16 -13.56 -12.90 -1.58
C PHE A 16 -14.31 -13.61 -0.44
N LEU A 17 -14.44 -14.93 -0.51
CA LEU A 17 -15.00 -15.75 0.57
C LEU A 17 -14.16 -15.65 1.84
N ILE A 18 -12.83 -15.65 1.71
CA ILE A 18 -11.90 -15.47 2.83
C ILE A 18 -12.08 -14.09 3.47
N ASN A 19 -12.17 -13.01 2.69
CA ASN A 19 -12.42 -11.67 3.24
C ASN A 19 -13.80 -11.54 3.93
N ILE A 20 -14.83 -12.19 3.39
CA ILE A 20 -16.15 -12.30 4.04
C ILE A 20 -16.05 -13.08 5.36
N ILE A 21 -15.34 -14.20 5.37
CA ILE A 21 -15.12 -15.02 6.58
C ILE A 21 -14.29 -14.24 7.61
N ILE A 22 -13.29 -13.48 7.18
CA ILE A 22 -12.50 -12.58 8.03
C ILE A 22 -13.42 -11.51 8.63
N MET A 23 -14.20 -10.80 7.83
CA MET A 23 -15.15 -9.80 8.32
C MET A 23 -16.14 -10.41 9.32
N LEU A 24 -16.74 -11.57 9.00
CA LEU A 24 -17.66 -12.29 9.88
C LEU A 24 -17.00 -12.76 11.18
N PHE A 25 -15.79 -13.30 11.10
CA PHE A 25 -15.00 -13.74 12.25
C PHE A 25 -14.70 -12.55 13.18
N PHE A 26 -14.28 -11.41 12.63
CA PHE A 26 -14.03 -10.20 13.40
C PHE A 26 -15.32 -9.63 14.03
N PHE A 27 -16.45 -9.60 13.30
CA PHE A 27 -17.74 -9.17 13.86
C PHE A 27 -18.23 -10.08 14.99
N LEU A 28 -18.04 -11.40 14.86
CA LEU A 28 -18.42 -12.38 15.88
C LEU A 28 -17.49 -12.35 17.10
N TYR A 29 -16.18 -12.19 16.90
CA TYR A 29 -15.17 -12.27 17.96
C TYR A 29 -15.14 -11.01 18.82
N PHE A 30 -15.37 -9.83 18.24
CA PHE A 30 -15.35 -8.58 18.99
C PHE A 30 -16.59 -8.35 19.86
N LYS A 31 -17.59 -9.27 19.85
CA LYS A 31 -18.86 -9.12 20.57
C LYS A 31 -19.27 -7.65 20.64
N VAL A 32 -19.41 -7.02 19.46
CA VAL A 32 -20.03 -5.71 19.41
C VAL A 32 -21.37 -5.91 20.12
N GLN A 33 -21.54 -5.32 21.31
CA GLN A 33 -22.81 -5.31 22.02
C GLN A 33 -23.76 -4.47 21.17
N LEU A 34 -24.30 -5.11 20.13
CA LEU A 34 -25.33 -4.55 19.25
C LEU A 34 -26.65 -4.42 20.00
N PHE A 35 -26.81 -5.07 21.16
CA PHE A 35 -27.99 -4.97 22.00
C PHE A 35 -27.68 -5.19 23.49
N SER A 36 -27.27 -4.16 24.23
CA SER A 36 -27.55 -4.07 25.68
C SER A 36 -27.19 -2.70 26.27
N SER A 37 -28.08 -1.73 26.11
CA SER A 37 -28.56 -0.84 27.20
C SER A 37 -29.44 0.26 26.60
N LEU A 38 -30.74 0.10 26.83
CA LEU A 38 -31.82 0.98 26.40
C LEU A 38 -31.69 2.34 27.11
N ASN A 39 -31.30 3.39 26.38
CA ASN A 39 -31.86 4.76 26.49
C ASN A 39 -31.22 5.85 25.59
N TYR A 40 -30.30 5.52 24.67
CA TYR A 40 -29.78 6.46 23.66
C TYR A 40 -30.31 6.23 22.22
N GLN A 41 -31.41 5.47 22.08
CA GLN A 41 -31.85 4.94 20.79
C GLN A 41 -32.43 5.97 19.81
N LYS A 42 -33.03 7.09 20.24
CA LYS A 42 -33.73 7.99 19.30
C LYS A 42 -32.83 8.93 18.48
N ILE A 43 -31.58 9.17 18.89
CA ILE A 43 -30.63 10.01 18.12
C ILE A 43 -29.65 9.14 17.31
N LEU A 44 -29.35 7.92 17.76
CA LEU A 44 -28.50 6.96 17.03
C LEU A 44 -29.21 6.25 15.86
N LEU A 45 -30.54 6.06 15.93
CA LEU A 45 -31.27 5.31 14.90
C LEU A 45 -31.35 6.02 13.53
N ASN A 46 -31.32 7.36 13.48
CA ASN A 46 -31.32 8.08 12.19
C ASN A 46 -29.94 8.15 11.53
N TYR A 47 -28.85 8.13 12.30
CA TYR A 47 -27.49 8.21 11.72
C TYR A 47 -26.84 6.83 11.50
N ASN A 48 -27.16 5.82 12.32
CA ASN A 48 -26.72 4.45 12.07
C ASN A 48 -27.47 3.79 10.91
N SER A 49 -28.73 4.16 10.68
CA SER A 49 -29.45 3.71 9.49
C SER A 49 -28.82 4.31 8.24
N ILE A 50 -28.55 5.61 8.19
CA ILE A 50 -27.81 6.23 7.08
C ILE A 50 -26.43 5.58 6.91
N PHE A 51 -25.71 5.27 7.99
CA PHE A 51 -24.40 4.60 7.94
C PHE A 51 -24.46 3.17 7.38
N ILE A 52 -25.39 2.35 7.85
CA ILE A 52 -25.61 0.98 7.34
C ILE A 52 -26.16 1.03 5.90
N TYR A 53 -27.06 1.97 5.60
CA TYR A 53 -27.55 2.22 4.25
C TYR A 53 -26.44 2.73 3.34
N THR A 54 -25.47 3.51 3.81
CA THR A 54 -24.32 3.92 3.00
C THR A 54 -23.39 2.74 2.74
N ILE A 55 -23.06 1.92 3.73
CA ILE A 55 -22.22 0.72 3.54
C ILE A 55 -22.93 -0.31 2.63
N MET A 56 -24.23 -0.52 2.81
CA MET A 56 -25.04 -1.38 1.96
C MET A 56 -25.24 -0.78 0.56
N TYR A 57 -25.39 0.54 0.44
CA TYR A 57 -25.45 1.26 -0.84
C TYR A 57 -24.10 1.23 -1.56
N PHE A 58 -22.98 1.28 -0.84
CA PHE A 58 -21.63 1.14 -1.39
C PHE A 58 -21.32 -0.32 -1.76
N PHE A 59 -21.78 -1.29 -0.99
CA PHE A 59 -21.72 -2.72 -1.35
C PHE A 59 -22.60 -3.03 -2.56
N LEU A 60 -23.79 -2.44 -2.64
CA LEU A 60 -24.70 -2.50 -3.79
C LEU A 60 -24.13 -1.74 -4.99
N LEU A 61 -23.47 -0.60 -4.83
CA LEU A 61 -22.78 0.11 -5.91
C LEU A 61 -21.60 -0.69 -6.43
N ILE A 62 -20.85 -1.36 -5.56
CA ILE A 62 -19.77 -2.29 -5.94
C ILE A 62 -20.37 -3.47 -6.72
N LEU A 63 -21.50 -4.04 -6.26
CA LEU A 63 -22.24 -5.10 -6.99
C LEU A 63 -22.82 -4.60 -8.32
N ILE A 64 -23.35 -3.38 -8.40
CA ILE A 64 -23.92 -2.74 -9.60
C ILE A 64 -22.81 -2.36 -10.58
N LEU A 65 -21.65 -1.92 -10.10
CA LEU A 65 -20.47 -1.62 -10.92
C LEU A 65 -19.84 -2.91 -11.47
N ILE A 66 -19.82 -3.99 -10.68
CA ILE A 66 -19.48 -5.35 -11.15
C ILE A 66 -20.52 -5.85 -12.19
N ASN A 67 -21.80 -5.53 -12.00
CA ASN A 67 -22.89 -5.86 -12.94
C ASN A 67 -22.98 -4.95 -14.16
N SER A 68 -22.29 -3.81 -14.21
CA SER A 68 -22.27 -2.96 -15.42
C SER A 68 -21.48 -3.59 -16.57
N LEU A 69 -20.88 -4.77 -16.34
CA LEU A 69 -20.25 -5.62 -17.34
C LEU A 69 -21.00 -6.94 -17.63
N HIS A 70 -22.10 -7.27 -16.94
CA HIS A 70 -22.98 -8.38 -17.35
C HIS A 70 -24.43 -8.16 -16.85
N PHE A 71 -25.35 -8.07 -17.82
CA PHE A 71 -26.79 -8.04 -17.62
C PHE A 71 -27.33 -9.34 -16.98
N GLU A 72 -28.46 -9.18 -16.27
CA GLU A 72 -29.41 -10.18 -15.70
C GLU A 72 -29.14 -10.74 -14.28
N PHE A 73 -29.55 -9.97 -13.26
CA PHE A 73 -29.58 -10.37 -11.85
C PHE A 73 -31.00 -10.69 -11.29
N ILE A 74 -32.02 -10.81 -12.16
CA ILE A 74 -33.41 -11.05 -11.72
C ILE A 74 -33.72 -12.55 -11.56
N ASN A 75 -32.91 -13.45 -12.12
CA ASN A 75 -33.09 -14.90 -11.94
C ASN A 75 -32.43 -15.47 -10.67
N ILE A 76 -31.51 -14.75 -10.01
CA ILE A 76 -30.69 -15.31 -8.93
C ILE A 76 -31.44 -15.39 -7.59
N ILE A 77 -32.42 -14.51 -7.36
CA ILE A 77 -33.21 -14.53 -6.11
C ILE A 77 -34.30 -15.61 -6.14
N LEU A 78 -34.79 -16.00 -7.34
CA LEU A 78 -35.74 -17.11 -7.52
C LEU A 78 -35.06 -18.49 -7.66
N LEU A 79 -33.81 -18.54 -8.12
CA LEU A 79 -33.03 -19.78 -8.25
C LEU A 79 -32.52 -20.33 -6.90
N PHE A 80 -32.30 -19.50 -5.88
CA PHE A 80 -31.86 -19.98 -4.57
C PHE A 80 -32.91 -20.89 -3.86
N SER A 81 -34.19 -20.80 -4.25
CA SER A 81 -35.23 -21.74 -3.81
C SER A 81 -35.40 -22.97 -4.72
N HIS A 82 -34.73 -23.05 -5.87
CA HIS A 82 -34.77 -24.20 -6.78
C HIS A 82 -33.42 -24.94 -6.90
N SER A 83 -32.32 -24.38 -6.40
CA SER A 83 -30.98 -24.95 -6.48
C SER A 83 -30.62 -25.97 -5.39
N ILE A 84 -31.61 -26.55 -4.69
CA ILE A 84 -31.43 -27.77 -3.89
C ILE A 84 -31.86 -29.02 -4.67
N GLN A 85 -32.54 -28.87 -5.81
CA GLN A 85 -33.09 -29.99 -6.57
C GLN A 85 -32.37 -30.27 -7.92
N LEU A 86 -31.35 -29.48 -8.28
CA LEU A 86 -30.67 -29.55 -9.58
C LEU A 86 -29.16 -29.86 -9.47
N ILE A 87 -28.74 -30.60 -8.45
CA ILE A 87 -27.40 -31.21 -8.37
C ILE A 87 -27.32 -32.52 -9.20
N PHE A 88 -28.43 -33.01 -9.76
CA PHE A 88 -28.49 -34.37 -10.34
C PHE A 88 -28.53 -34.52 -11.88
N ASN A 89 -28.61 -33.46 -12.71
CA ASN A 89 -28.70 -33.66 -14.16
C ASN A 89 -27.70 -32.82 -14.95
N PHE A 90 -26.52 -33.39 -15.21
CA PHE A 90 -25.62 -32.97 -16.28
C PHE A 90 -26.17 -33.47 -17.62
N ASN A 91 -26.37 -32.58 -18.60
CA ASN A 91 -26.08 -32.88 -20.00
C ASN A 91 -26.10 -31.62 -20.89
N ASN A 92 -24.94 -31.42 -21.54
CA ASN A 92 -24.66 -30.83 -22.85
C ASN A 92 -25.39 -29.57 -23.35
N THR A 93 -24.54 -28.64 -23.81
CA THR A 93 -24.66 -27.70 -24.95
C THR A 93 -24.67 -26.22 -24.57
N ILE A 94 -23.49 -25.58 -24.63
CA ILE A 94 -23.38 -24.14 -24.85
C ILE A 94 -22.37 -23.91 -25.97
N PHE A 95 -22.94 -23.40 -27.06
CA PHE A 95 -22.29 -22.91 -28.26
C PHE A 95 -21.26 -21.83 -27.93
N PHE A 96 -20.12 -21.95 -28.61
CA PHE A 96 -19.13 -20.89 -28.76
C PHE A 96 -19.77 -19.68 -29.44
N TYR A 97 -19.67 -18.51 -28.81
CA TYR A 97 -19.58 -17.25 -29.53
C TYR A 97 -18.43 -16.42 -28.95
N ASN A 98 -17.45 -16.20 -29.82
CA ASN A 98 -16.28 -15.36 -29.66
C ASN A 98 -16.72 -13.88 -29.62
N GLU A 99 -16.19 -13.10 -28.68
CA GLU A 99 -15.48 -11.86 -29.00
C GLU A 99 -14.37 -11.65 -27.96
N ASP A 100 -13.15 -11.50 -28.47
CA ASP A 100 -11.89 -11.47 -27.76
C ASP A 100 -11.72 -10.15 -27.00
N VAL A 101 -12.05 -10.13 -25.70
CA VAL A 101 -11.54 -9.09 -24.79
C VAL A 101 -10.11 -9.46 -24.42
N PHE A 102 -9.15 -9.01 -25.22
CA PHE A 102 -7.75 -8.96 -24.82
C PHE A 102 -7.66 -8.17 -23.51
N PHE A 103 -7.42 -8.86 -22.39
CA PHE A 103 -6.98 -8.21 -21.16
C PHE A 103 -5.67 -7.50 -21.48
N THR A 104 -5.68 -6.17 -21.52
CA THR A 104 -4.46 -5.39 -21.70
C THR A 104 -3.57 -5.59 -20.47
N ILE A 105 -2.25 -5.64 -20.66
CA ILE A 105 -1.24 -5.80 -19.59
C ILE A 105 -1.48 -4.84 -18.41
N LEU A 106 -2.01 -3.64 -18.69
CA LEU A 106 -2.48 -2.65 -17.71
C LEU A 106 -3.53 -3.18 -16.74
N GLN A 107 -4.53 -3.95 -17.21
CA GLN A 107 -5.61 -4.45 -16.36
C GLN A 107 -5.11 -5.49 -15.36
N VAL A 108 -4.19 -6.38 -15.76
CA VAL A 108 -3.55 -7.37 -14.87
C VAL A 108 -2.87 -6.68 -13.70
N TYR A 109 -2.25 -5.54 -13.97
CA TYR A 109 -1.49 -4.80 -12.99
C TYR A 109 -2.33 -3.88 -12.09
N TYR A 110 -3.55 -3.53 -12.46
CA TYR A 110 -4.42 -2.68 -11.64
C TYR A 110 -5.04 -3.40 -10.44
N TYR A 111 -5.41 -4.66 -10.60
CA TYR A 111 -6.10 -5.42 -9.56
C TYR A 111 -5.30 -5.56 -8.25
N PRO A 112 -3.99 -5.90 -8.25
CA PRO A 112 -3.19 -5.97 -7.04
C PRO A 112 -3.22 -4.67 -6.21
N TYR A 113 -3.12 -3.50 -6.85
CA TYR A 113 -3.18 -2.22 -6.12
C TYR A 113 -4.52 -2.00 -5.44
N ILE A 114 -5.61 -2.32 -6.13
CA ILE A 114 -6.96 -2.16 -5.57
C ILE A 114 -7.11 -3.08 -4.36
N TYR A 115 -6.60 -4.31 -4.43
CA TYR A 115 -6.66 -5.23 -3.28
C TYR A 115 -5.82 -4.75 -2.11
N ILE A 116 -4.57 -4.33 -2.35
CA ILE A 116 -3.71 -3.78 -1.30
C ILE A 116 -4.35 -2.53 -0.69
N PHE A 117 -4.95 -1.69 -1.51
CA PHE A 117 -5.65 -0.50 -1.06
C PHE A 117 -6.82 -0.84 -0.13
N ILE A 118 -7.69 -1.78 -0.53
CA ILE A 118 -8.82 -2.25 0.28
C ILE A 118 -8.32 -2.93 1.56
N LEU A 119 -7.27 -3.73 1.46
CA LEU A 119 -6.70 -4.46 2.59
C LEU A 119 -6.10 -3.51 3.63
N ILE A 120 -5.31 -2.52 3.21
CA ILE A 120 -4.69 -1.58 4.16
C ILE A 120 -5.71 -0.61 4.73
N THR A 121 -6.66 -0.14 3.92
CA THR A 121 -7.75 0.71 4.42
C THR A 121 -8.57 -0.04 5.47
N SER A 122 -8.98 -1.29 5.21
CA SER A 122 -9.68 -2.11 6.20
C SER A 122 -8.86 -2.38 7.46
N LEU A 123 -7.57 -2.73 7.35
CA LEU A 123 -6.69 -2.89 8.51
C LEU A 123 -6.57 -1.60 9.34
N SER A 124 -6.47 -0.44 8.68
CA SER A 124 -6.40 0.85 9.38
C SER A 124 -7.68 1.13 10.15
N ILE A 125 -8.85 0.83 9.58
CA ILE A 125 -10.16 0.96 10.24
C ILE A 125 -10.22 0.05 11.46
N ILE A 126 -9.88 -1.23 11.32
CA ILE A 126 -9.88 -2.20 12.42
C ILE A 126 -8.95 -1.75 13.56
N TYR A 127 -7.76 -1.28 13.21
CA TYR A 127 -6.81 -0.81 14.21
C TYR A 127 -7.31 0.45 14.93
N THR A 128 -7.89 1.42 14.21
CA THR A 128 -8.47 2.62 14.82
C THR A 128 -9.64 2.30 15.76
N LEU A 129 -10.50 1.33 15.41
CA LEU A 129 -11.57 0.82 16.27
C LEU A 129 -11.03 0.23 17.57
N SER A 130 -9.88 -0.47 17.51
CA SER A 130 -9.26 -1.05 18.69
C SER A 130 -8.62 -0.02 19.62
N TYR A 131 -8.22 1.15 19.07
CA TYR A 131 -7.46 2.17 19.78
C TYR A 131 -8.34 3.20 20.49
N SER A 132 -9.25 3.87 19.76
CA SER A 132 -10.06 4.94 20.33
C SER A 132 -11.35 5.19 19.52
N ILE A 133 -12.50 5.03 20.18
CA ILE A 133 -13.83 5.23 19.55
C ILE A 133 -14.08 6.70 19.17
N ILE A 134 -13.43 7.64 19.87
CA ILE A 134 -13.60 9.08 19.64
C ILE A 134 -12.84 9.52 18.40
N GLU A 135 -11.55 9.17 18.27
CA GLU A 135 -10.75 9.54 17.10
C GLU A 135 -11.19 8.75 15.86
N PHE A 136 -11.80 7.57 16.05
CA PHE A 136 -12.39 6.78 14.97
C PHE A 136 -13.35 7.60 14.10
N LYS A 137 -14.27 8.36 14.70
CA LYS A 137 -15.28 9.12 13.94
C LYS A 137 -14.65 10.12 12.98
N ASP A 138 -13.65 10.85 13.47
CA ASP A 138 -12.92 11.86 12.70
C ASP A 138 -12.05 11.23 11.61
N PHE A 139 -11.36 10.14 11.95
CA PHE A 139 -10.49 9.43 11.01
C PHE A 139 -11.30 8.77 9.87
N MET A 140 -12.48 8.23 10.18
CA MET A 140 -13.36 7.60 9.18
C MET A 140 -13.81 8.58 8.10
N TYR A 141 -14.13 9.82 8.44
CA TYR A 141 -14.50 10.82 7.44
C TYR A 141 -13.40 11.01 6.39
N TYR A 142 -12.16 11.19 6.84
CA TYR A 142 -11.02 11.35 5.94
C TYR A 142 -10.70 10.07 5.17
N LEU A 143 -10.80 8.90 5.80
CA LEU A 143 -10.62 7.63 5.12
C LEU A 143 -11.64 7.42 3.99
N VAL A 144 -12.90 7.80 4.18
CA VAL A 144 -13.93 7.70 3.12
C VAL A 144 -13.57 8.60 1.94
N LEU A 145 -13.11 9.83 2.19
CA LEU A 145 -12.65 10.73 1.12
C LEU A 145 -11.48 10.12 0.36
N ILE A 146 -10.52 9.54 1.07
CA ILE A 146 -9.38 8.86 0.46
C ILE A 146 -9.83 7.63 -0.32
N PHE A 147 -10.79 6.86 0.20
CA PHE A 147 -11.37 5.71 -0.47
C PHE A 147 -12.01 6.10 -1.79
N LEU A 148 -12.86 7.12 -1.79
CA LEU A 148 -13.52 7.65 -2.97
C LEU A 148 -12.51 8.19 -4.00
N ALA A 149 -11.53 8.98 -3.55
CA ALA A 149 -10.49 9.50 -4.45
C ALA A 149 -9.64 8.36 -5.03
N GLY A 150 -9.30 7.35 -4.23
CA GLY A 150 -8.54 6.18 -4.66
C GLY A 150 -9.28 5.34 -5.69
N THR A 151 -10.57 5.05 -5.49
CA THR A 151 -11.36 4.28 -6.46
C THR A 151 -11.49 5.02 -7.78
N VAL A 152 -11.76 6.34 -7.75
CA VAL A 152 -11.77 7.17 -8.96
C VAL A 152 -10.41 7.10 -9.65
N LEU A 153 -9.30 7.23 -8.92
CA LEU A 153 -7.95 7.18 -9.47
C LEU A 153 -7.68 5.86 -10.23
N PHE A 154 -8.10 4.71 -9.69
CA PHE A 154 -7.89 3.41 -10.32
C PHE A 154 -8.73 3.23 -11.60
N PHE A 155 -10.01 3.59 -11.58
CA PHE A 155 -10.94 3.31 -12.68
C PHE A 155 -11.04 4.41 -13.74
N THR A 156 -10.44 5.57 -13.51
CA THR A 156 -10.52 6.69 -14.46
C THR A 156 -9.82 6.38 -15.78
N ASN A 157 -10.53 6.60 -16.89
CA ASN A 157 -9.94 6.61 -18.23
C ASN A 157 -9.52 8.02 -18.68
N SER A 158 -9.75 9.06 -17.88
CA SER A 158 -9.37 10.44 -18.26
C SER A 158 -8.21 10.98 -17.42
N ILE A 159 -7.21 11.59 -18.05
CA ILE A 159 -6.06 12.22 -17.41
C ILE A 159 -6.46 13.33 -16.43
N ILE A 160 -7.43 14.18 -16.80
CA ILE A 160 -7.87 15.30 -15.95
C ILE A 160 -8.50 14.79 -14.66
N ILE A 161 -9.45 13.85 -14.74
CA ILE A 161 -10.08 13.26 -13.55
C ILE A 161 -9.05 12.45 -12.75
N PHE A 162 -8.11 11.77 -13.42
CA PHE A 162 -7.01 11.08 -12.77
C PHE A 162 -6.15 12.03 -11.92
N PHE A 163 -5.76 13.19 -12.46
CA PHE A 163 -5.01 14.21 -11.72
C PHE A 163 -5.82 14.80 -10.56
N MET A 164 -7.09 15.12 -10.78
CA MET A 164 -7.97 15.61 -9.72
C MET A 164 -8.11 14.57 -8.59
N ALA A 165 -8.28 13.29 -8.92
CA ALA A 165 -8.31 12.21 -7.94
C ALA A 165 -6.97 12.09 -7.18
N TYR A 166 -5.85 12.21 -7.89
CA TYR A 166 -4.51 12.17 -7.31
C TYR A 166 -4.23 13.32 -6.32
N GLU A 167 -4.74 14.51 -6.59
CA GLU A 167 -4.61 15.68 -5.72
C GLU A 167 -5.63 15.69 -4.58
N THR A 168 -6.85 15.22 -4.82
CA THR A 168 -7.84 15.08 -3.74
C THR A 168 -7.41 14.11 -2.66
N LEU A 169 -6.54 13.12 -2.94
CA LEU A 169 -5.92 12.27 -1.92
C LEU A 169 -5.04 13.05 -0.92
N LEU A 170 -4.44 14.15 -1.37
CA LEU A 170 -3.53 14.99 -0.59
C LEU A 170 -4.30 15.77 0.48
N ILE A 171 -5.50 16.26 0.15
CA ILE A 171 -6.31 17.12 1.04
C ILE A 171 -6.65 16.43 2.38
N PRO A 172 -7.27 15.22 2.42
CA PRO A 172 -7.50 14.50 3.67
C PRO A 172 -6.20 14.17 4.40
N SER A 173 -5.14 13.83 3.66
CA SER A 173 -3.86 13.43 4.26
C SER A 173 -3.21 14.58 5.04
N PHE A 174 -3.29 15.81 4.51
CA PHE A 174 -2.85 17.02 5.18
C PHE A 174 -3.69 17.31 6.44
N PHE A 175 -5.02 17.25 6.32
CA PHE A 175 -5.90 17.53 7.45
C PHE A 175 -5.77 16.52 8.58
N ILE A 176 -5.51 15.24 8.28
CA ILE A 176 -5.20 14.24 9.31
C ILE A 176 -3.92 14.65 10.05
N LEU A 177 -2.82 14.92 9.36
CA LEU A 177 -1.57 15.33 10.01
C LEU A 177 -1.74 16.60 10.85
N TYR A 178 -2.43 17.59 10.30
CA TYR A 178 -2.64 18.88 10.95
C TYR A 178 -3.55 18.77 12.19
N LYS A 179 -4.66 18.01 12.09
CA LYS A 179 -5.63 17.88 13.20
C LYS A 179 -5.06 17.08 14.38
N TYR A 180 -4.27 16.05 14.10
CA TYR A 180 -3.63 15.23 15.15
C TYR A 180 -2.27 15.78 15.60
N ALA A 181 -1.86 16.95 15.11
CA ALA A 181 -0.63 17.62 15.50
C ALA A 181 -0.67 18.04 16.98
N LYS A 182 0.25 17.49 17.79
CA LYS A 182 0.39 17.84 19.22
C LYS A 182 1.50 18.86 19.48
N THR A 183 2.41 19.02 18.54
CA THR A 183 3.61 19.88 18.69
C THR A 183 3.75 20.84 17.51
N LYS A 184 4.51 21.93 17.70
CA LYS A 184 4.85 22.84 16.58
C LYS A 184 5.52 22.10 15.42
N ARG A 185 6.38 21.12 15.73
CA ARG A 185 7.06 20.27 14.75
C ARG A 185 6.09 19.44 13.91
N SER A 186 5.00 18.93 14.51
CA SER A 186 3.97 18.20 13.77
C SER A 186 3.18 19.08 12.80
N VAL A 187 2.94 20.35 13.16
CA VAL A 187 2.33 21.32 12.24
C VAL A 187 3.27 21.66 11.09
N GLU A 188 4.56 21.90 11.38
CA GLU A 188 5.60 22.11 10.37
C GLU A 188 5.71 20.90 9.41
N ALA A 189 5.63 19.67 9.93
CA ALA A 189 5.66 18.47 9.12
C ALA A 189 4.46 18.36 8.17
N ALA A 190 3.26 18.75 8.61
CA ALA A 190 2.07 18.78 7.76
C ALA A 190 2.23 19.78 6.60
N TYR A 191 2.68 21.01 6.88
CA TYR A 191 2.95 22.00 5.85
C TYR A 191 4.08 21.57 4.90
N LEU A 192 5.15 20.98 5.43
CA LEU A 192 6.23 20.42 4.61
C LEU A 192 5.70 19.35 3.65
N MET A 193 4.91 18.38 4.13
CA MET A 193 4.29 17.40 3.23
C MET A 193 3.47 18.10 2.14
N PHE A 194 2.61 19.05 2.51
CA PHE A 194 1.75 19.76 1.56
C PHE A 194 2.56 20.50 0.48
N PHE A 195 3.52 21.35 0.86
CA PHE A 195 4.27 22.15 -0.11
C PHE A 195 5.18 21.31 -1.02
N TRP A 196 5.83 20.27 -0.48
CA TRP A 196 6.65 19.38 -1.31
C TRP A 196 5.78 18.65 -2.32
N THR A 197 4.69 18.02 -1.88
CA THR A 197 3.82 17.26 -2.78
C THR A 197 3.09 18.15 -3.79
N GLN A 198 2.73 19.38 -3.42
CA GLN A 198 2.20 20.38 -4.35
C GLN A 198 3.23 20.80 -5.41
N PHE A 199 4.52 20.92 -5.04
CA PHE A 199 5.58 21.22 -5.98
C PHE A 199 5.67 20.16 -7.08
N GLY A 200 5.57 18.86 -6.74
CA GLY A 200 5.49 17.79 -7.74
C GLY A 200 4.23 17.87 -8.60
N ALA A 201 3.08 18.17 -8.00
CA ALA A 201 1.81 18.30 -8.72
C ALA A 201 1.84 19.38 -9.81
N LEU A 202 2.61 20.45 -9.64
CA LEU A 202 2.78 21.50 -10.65
C LEU A 202 3.42 20.97 -11.95
N PHE A 203 4.36 20.02 -11.86
CA PHE A 203 4.94 19.41 -13.07
C PHE A 203 3.92 18.49 -13.76
N LEU A 204 3.16 17.72 -12.99
CA LEU A 204 2.12 16.84 -13.54
C LEU A 204 1.02 17.62 -14.26
N ILE A 205 0.56 18.76 -13.70
CA ILE A 205 -0.49 19.55 -14.37
C ILE A 205 0.00 20.17 -15.68
N ILE A 206 1.25 20.66 -15.72
CA ILE A 206 1.84 21.20 -16.96
C ILE A 206 1.91 20.11 -18.03
N LEU A 207 2.37 18.92 -17.65
CA LEU A 207 2.42 17.75 -18.53
C LEU A 207 1.04 17.38 -19.06
N PHE A 208 0.05 17.20 -18.18
CA PHE A 208 -1.29 16.78 -18.58
C PHE A 208 -2.02 17.81 -19.43
N MET A 209 -1.79 19.11 -19.18
CA MET A 209 -2.32 20.18 -20.01
C MET A 209 -1.68 20.16 -21.40
N TYR A 210 -0.37 19.94 -21.51
CA TYR A 210 0.30 19.78 -22.80
C TYR A 210 -0.27 18.61 -23.60
N MET A 211 -0.41 17.45 -22.95
CA MET A 211 -1.02 16.26 -23.56
C MET A 211 -2.43 16.54 -24.07
N PHE A 212 -3.26 17.19 -23.24
CA PHE A 212 -4.62 17.56 -23.60
C PHE A 212 -4.68 18.52 -24.81
N LEU A 213 -3.76 19.49 -24.89
CA LEU A 213 -3.72 20.46 -26.00
C LEU A 213 -3.33 19.81 -27.33
N ILE A 214 -2.47 18.80 -27.32
CA ILE A 214 -2.08 18.08 -28.54
C ILE A 214 -3.18 17.12 -28.98
N THR A 215 -3.70 16.33 -28.06
CA THR A 215 -4.66 15.26 -28.40
C THR A 215 -6.11 15.76 -28.46
N ASN A 216 -6.39 16.99 -28.02
CA ASN A 216 -7.72 17.59 -27.84
C ASN A 216 -8.70 16.69 -27.07
N SER A 217 -8.18 15.76 -26.27
CA SER A 217 -8.98 14.77 -25.54
C SER A 217 -8.32 14.44 -24.22
N SER A 218 -9.15 14.20 -23.21
CA SER A 218 -8.66 13.82 -21.88
C SER A 218 -8.47 12.31 -21.72
N SER A 219 -8.88 11.48 -22.67
CA SER A 219 -8.90 10.02 -22.55
C SER A 219 -7.52 9.39 -22.74
N PHE A 220 -7.11 8.52 -21.82
CA PHE A 220 -5.87 7.74 -21.91
C PHE A 220 -5.82 6.90 -23.18
N THR A 221 -6.94 6.35 -23.64
CA THR A 221 -7.02 5.56 -24.87
C THR A 221 -6.66 6.35 -26.13
N VAL A 222 -7.07 7.62 -26.22
CA VAL A 222 -6.71 8.46 -27.37
C VAL A 222 -5.23 8.86 -27.29
N ILE A 223 -4.74 9.09 -26.08
CA ILE A 223 -3.34 9.46 -25.83
C ILE A 223 -2.37 8.33 -26.15
N GLU A 224 -2.76 7.09 -25.86
CA GLU A 224 -2.00 5.90 -26.22
C GLU A 224 -1.86 5.74 -27.74
N LEU A 225 -2.86 6.19 -28.51
CA LEU A 225 -2.85 6.13 -29.97
C LEU A 225 -2.16 7.33 -30.64
N THR A 226 -1.89 8.40 -29.88
CA THR A 226 -1.24 9.60 -30.43
C THR A 226 0.28 9.44 -30.50
N TYR A 227 0.85 9.82 -31.65
CA TYR A 227 2.29 9.80 -31.85
C TYR A 227 2.94 11.04 -31.26
N PHE A 228 3.91 10.83 -30.35
CA PHE A 228 4.75 11.89 -29.81
C PHE A 228 6.16 11.78 -30.36
N SER A 229 6.79 12.94 -30.58
CA SER A 229 8.20 12.99 -30.96
C SER A 229 9.10 12.51 -29.81
N THR A 230 10.30 12.03 -30.13
CA THR A 230 11.28 11.61 -29.11
C THR A 230 11.65 12.73 -28.13
N PHE A 231 11.69 13.97 -28.61
CA PHE A 231 11.93 15.14 -27.77
C PHE A 231 10.81 15.35 -26.75
N GLU A 232 9.55 15.23 -27.17
CA GLU A 232 8.39 15.34 -26.28
C GLU A 232 8.36 14.22 -25.24
N LEU A 233 8.59 12.97 -25.66
CA LEU A 233 8.66 11.83 -24.74
C LEU A 233 9.74 12.04 -23.67
N ASN A 234 10.91 12.58 -24.06
CA ASN A 234 11.97 12.91 -23.11
C ASN A 234 11.55 14.00 -22.11
N PHE A 235 10.88 15.03 -22.60
CA PHE A 235 10.35 16.09 -21.76
C PHE A 235 9.28 15.57 -20.79
N PHE A 236 8.37 14.73 -21.29
CA PHE A 236 7.33 14.09 -20.48
C PHE A 236 7.91 13.24 -19.38
N PHE A 237 8.91 12.44 -19.71
CA PHE A 237 9.57 11.57 -18.76
C PHE A 237 10.20 12.33 -17.59
N ILE A 238 10.89 13.45 -17.86
CA ILE A 238 11.46 14.31 -16.81
C ILE A 238 10.35 14.86 -15.91
N PHE A 239 9.26 15.36 -16.51
CA PHE A 239 8.12 15.89 -15.76
C PHE A 239 7.38 14.82 -14.96
N LEU A 240 7.29 13.60 -15.47
CA LEU A 240 6.73 12.45 -14.77
C LEU A 240 7.57 12.06 -13.57
N ILE A 241 8.89 12.00 -13.72
CA ILE A 241 9.79 11.66 -12.61
C ILE A 241 9.79 12.75 -11.55
N ILE A 242 9.85 14.02 -11.93
CA ILE A 242 9.80 15.10 -10.93
C ILE A 242 8.41 15.10 -10.28
N GLY A 243 7.35 14.97 -11.07
CA GLY A 243 5.98 15.05 -10.62
C GLY A 243 5.59 13.93 -9.65
N PHE A 244 5.76 12.67 -10.06
CA PHE A 244 5.50 11.52 -9.19
C PHE A 244 6.62 11.25 -8.19
N GLY A 245 7.87 11.59 -8.51
CA GLY A 245 9.05 11.34 -7.69
C GLY A 245 9.00 12.02 -6.34
N VAL A 246 8.33 13.17 -6.23
CA VAL A 246 8.13 13.82 -4.92
C VAL A 246 7.25 12.97 -4.00
N LYS A 247 6.15 12.38 -4.52
CA LYS A 247 5.30 11.46 -3.71
C LYS A 247 5.92 10.04 -3.58
N LEU A 248 6.80 9.63 -4.51
CA LEU A 248 7.57 8.36 -4.53
C LEU A 248 8.89 8.40 -3.74
N PRO A 249 8.99 9.27 -2.73
CA PRO A 249 10.24 9.83 -2.17
C PRO A 249 11.54 9.49 -2.95
N ILE A 250 11.69 9.99 -4.18
CA ILE A 250 12.92 9.82 -4.96
C ILE A 250 13.90 10.94 -4.61
N TRP A 251 15.22 10.67 -4.59
CA TRP A 251 16.23 11.73 -4.45
C TRP A 251 16.10 12.79 -5.55
N PRO A 252 16.16 14.09 -5.22
CA PRO A 252 16.44 14.70 -3.90
C PRO A 252 15.19 15.00 -3.04
N PHE A 253 14.00 14.53 -3.45
CA PHE A 253 12.70 14.95 -2.93
C PHE A 253 12.13 14.17 -1.74
N TYR A 254 12.87 13.22 -1.14
CA TYR A 254 12.31 12.39 -0.07
C TYR A 254 12.31 13.04 1.33
N GLY A 255 12.93 14.19 1.53
CA GLY A 255 13.18 14.77 2.85
C GLY A 255 11.93 15.06 3.70
N TRP A 256 10.76 15.19 3.06
CA TRP A 256 9.48 15.41 3.74
C TRP A 256 8.93 14.12 4.39
N LEU A 257 9.17 12.94 3.77
CA LEU A 257 8.50 11.70 4.17
C LEU A 257 8.94 11.18 5.55
N PRO A 258 10.25 11.11 5.89
CA PRO A 258 10.66 10.75 7.24
C PRO A 258 10.15 11.72 8.30
N LYS A 259 10.02 13.02 7.99
CA LYS A 259 9.48 14.01 8.93
C LYS A 259 7.97 13.82 9.14
N ALA A 260 7.23 13.56 8.07
CA ALA A 260 5.79 13.31 8.14
C ALA A 260 5.46 12.07 8.97
N HIS A 261 6.17 10.95 8.77
CA HIS A 261 5.92 9.71 9.53
C HIS A 261 6.19 9.82 11.03
N VAL A 262 7.20 10.59 11.41
CA VAL A 262 7.60 10.76 12.82
C VAL A 262 6.53 11.48 13.62
N GLU A 263 5.95 12.51 13.01
CA GLU A 263 4.97 13.38 13.65
C GLU A 263 3.53 12.87 13.47
N ALA A 264 3.31 11.99 12.49
CA ALA A 264 2.03 11.33 12.26
C ALA A 264 1.54 10.48 13.44
N SER A 265 0.22 10.47 13.62
CA SER A 265 -0.45 9.40 14.36
C SER A 265 -0.18 8.05 13.69
N THR A 266 -0.20 6.97 14.46
CA THR A 266 0.23 5.66 13.99
C THR A 266 -0.73 5.10 12.93
N ASN A 267 -2.03 5.31 13.12
CA ASN A 267 -3.09 5.09 12.13
C ASN A 267 -2.76 5.75 10.79
N PHE A 268 -2.32 7.01 10.83
CA PHE A 268 -1.98 7.74 9.62
C PHE A 268 -0.66 7.27 9.00
N SER A 269 0.36 6.94 9.81
CA SER A 269 1.62 6.40 9.26
C SER A 269 1.44 5.08 8.52
N ILE A 270 0.54 4.21 9.02
CA ILE A 270 0.16 2.95 8.35
C ILE A 270 -0.48 3.25 7.00
N PHE A 271 -1.40 4.22 6.97
CA PHE A 271 -2.04 4.63 5.73
C PHE A 271 -1.05 5.28 4.75
N LEU A 272 -0.17 6.16 5.23
CA LEU A 272 0.78 6.88 4.40
C LEU A 272 1.83 5.96 3.79
N SER A 273 2.42 5.05 4.57
CA SER A 273 3.40 4.10 4.04
C SER A 273 2.72 3.06 3.16
N GLY A 274 1.57 2.55 3.60
CA GLY A 274 0.85 1.46 3.00
C GLY A 274 0.20 1.81 1.67
N VAL A 275 -0.39 2.99 1.57
CA VAL A 275 -1.27 3.38 0.46
C VAL A 275 -0.80 4.62 -0.30
N LEU A 276 -0.49 5.74 0.38
CA LEU A 276 -0.24 7.01 -0.32
C LEU A 276 0.92 6.93 -1.32
N VAL A 277 2.02 6.31 -0.92
CA VAL A 277 3.19 6.15 -1.81
C VAL A 277 2.85 5.22 -3.00
N LYS A 278 1.95 4.25 -2.81
CA LYS A 278 1.54 3.30 -3.85
C LYS A 278 0.67 3.96 -4.93
N PHE A 279 -0.09 5.00 -4.59
CA PHE A 279 -0.82 5.78 -5.59
C PHE A 279 0.13 6.52 -6.55
N ALA A 280 1.24 7.03 -6.03
CA ALA A 280 2.25 7.67 -6.87
C ALA A 280 2.94 6.66 -7.79
N PHE A 281 3.22 5.45 -7.28
CA PHE A 281 3.74 4.35 -8.07
C PHE A 281 2.78 3.93 -9.19
N PHE A 282 1.51 3.71 -8.84
CA PHE A 282 0.46 3.40 -9.80
C PHE A 282 0.34 4.48 -10.89
N GLY A 283 0.37 5.75 -10.49
CA GLY A 283 0.27 6.86 -11.44
C GLY A 283 1.44 6.91 -12.42
N LEU A 284 2.66 6.78 -11.92
CA LEU A 284 3.87 6.72 -12.75
C LEU A 284 3.79 5.53 -13.72
N LEU A 285 3.42 4.36 -13.23
CA LEU A 285 3.29 3.15 -14.05
C LEU A 285 2.23 3.28 -15.13
N LYS A 286 1.03 3.74 -14.76
CA LYS A 286 -0.09 3.94 -15.69
C LYS A 286 0.33 4.83 -16.86
N ILE A 287 0.99 5.95 -16.56
CA ILE A 287 1.36 6.91 -17.61
C ILE A 287 2.52 6.41 -18.47
N LEU A 288 3.53 5.77 -17.87
CA LEU A 288 4.64 5.17 -18.61
C LEU A 288 4.15 4.12 -19.62
N ILE A 289 3.19 3.27 -19.22
CA ILE A 289 2.62 2.28 -20.13
C ILE A 289 1.76 2.95 -21.19
N THR A 290 0.91 3.93 -20.85
CA THR A 290 0.07 4.61 -21.86
C THR A 290 0.88 5.36 -22.90
N LEU A 291 2.04 5.91 -22.52
CA LEU A 291 2.92 6.61 -23.46
C LEU A 291 3.85 5.65 -24.22
N SER A 292 3.82 4.35 -23.90
CA SER A 292 4.75 3.33 -24.39
C SER A 292 6.22 3.80 -24.36
N ILE A 293 6.59 4.51 -23.29
CA ILE A 293 7.93 5.09 -23.17
C ILE A 293 8.95 3.97 -23.01
N GLU A 294 9.78 3.76 -24.04
CA GLU A 294 10.91 2.84 -23.97
C GLU A 294 11.94 3.31 -22.92
N PRO A 295 12.68 2.37 -22.30
CA PRO A 295 13.67 2.62 -21.25
C PRO A 295 14.96 3.30 -21.75
N THR A 296 14.88 4.14 -22.79
CA THR A 296 16.03 4.88 -23.35
C THR A 296 16.62 5.91 -22.38
N PHE A 297 15.99 6.11 -21.22
CA PHE A 297 16.38 7.07 -20.19
C PHE A 297 17.41 6.55 -19.20
N THR A 298 18.56 6.13 -19.72
CA THR A 298 19.70 5.68 -18.90
C THR A 298 20.17 6.74 -17.88
N PHE A 299 19.88 8.02 -18.13
CA PHE A 299 20.26 9.14 -17.24
C PHE A 299 19.60 9.13 -15.86
N VAL A 300 18.48 8.43 -15.67
CA VAL A 300 17.75 8.47 -14.39
C VAL A 300 18.25 7.44 -13.39
N TYR A 301 18.76 6.29 -13.86
CA TYR A 301 19.29 5.25 -12.97
C TYR A 301 20.41 5.74 -12.04
N PRO A 302 21.38 6.58 -12.47
CA PRO A 302 22.35 7.19 -11.57
C PRO A 302 21.71 7.99 -10.44
N PHE A 303 20.69 8.80 -10.72
CA PHE A 303 20.01 9.60 -9.69
C PHE A 303 19.26 8.73 -8.68
N LEU A 304 18.53 7.71 -9.16
CA LEU A 304 17.84 6.75 -8.30
C LEU A 304 18.83 6.01 -7.39
N PHE A 305 19.98 5.64 -7.94
CA PHE A 305 20.99 4.95 -7.19
C PHE A 305 21.73 5.83 -6.19
N ILE A 306 22.02 7.09 -6.53
CA ILE A 306 22.55 8.06 -5.55
C ILE A 306 21.55 8.19 -4.39
N GLY A 307 20.25 8.24 -4.68
CA GLY A 307 19.20 8.24 -3.67
C GLY A 307 19.16 6.98 -2.81
N LEU A 308 19.34 5.81 -3.42
CA LEU A 308 19.49 4.54 -2.72
C LEU A 308 20.69 4.56 -1.78
N VAL A 309 21.86 4.97 -2.26
CA VAL A 309 23.09 5.10 -1.45
C VAL A 309 22.88 6.04 -0.27
N ASP A 310 22.37 7.25 -0.51
CA ASP A 310 22.15 8.28 0.52
C ASP A 310 21.13 7.81 1.58
N SER A 311 20.04 7.17 1.16
CA SER A 311 19.04 6.63 2.10
C SER A 311 19.59 5.48 2.95
N VAL A 312 20.42 4.59 2.38
CA VAL A 312 21.10 3.53 3.14
C VAL A 312 22.05 4.11 4.19
N PHE A 313 22.84 5.13 3.86
CA PHE A 313 23.71 5.79 4.85
C PHE A 313 22.91 6.56 5.90
N LYS A 314 21.77 7.15 5.54
CA LYS A 314 20.90 7.83 6.51
C LYS A 314 20.29 6.86 7.53
N LEU A 315 20.08 5.59 7.20
CA LEU A 315 19.63 4.58 8.17
C LEU A 315 20.61 4.42 9.34
N PHE A 316 21.92 4.53 9.10
CA PHE A 316 22.96 4.31 10.12
C PHE A 316 22.84 5.26 11.33
N TYR A 317 22.46 6.52 11.09
CA TYR A 317 22.45 7.57 12.12
C TYR A 317 21.10 7.70 12.84
N GLN A 318 20.10 6.88 12.52
CA GLN A 318 18.77 7.05 13.11
C GLN A 318 18.71 6.53 14.54
N ILE A 319 18.25 7.41 15.45
CA ILE A 319 18.03 7.10 16.88
C ILE A 319 16.55 6.84 17.17
N ASP A 320 15.64 7.29 16.29
CA ASP A 320 14.20 7.15 16.46
C ASP A 320 13.68 5.96 15.64
N LEU A 321 12.98 5.03 16.29
CA LEU A 321 12.40 3.85 15.63
C LEU A 321 11.44 4.21 14.49
N LYS A 322 10.63 5.27 14.64
CA LYS A 322 9.71 5.69 13.56
C LYS A 322 10.48 6.23 12.35
N LYS A 323 11.59 6.97 12.59
CA LYS A 323 12.45 7.46 11.49
C LYS A 323 13.13 6.30 10.79
N LEU A 324 13.60 5.32 11.53
CA LEU A 324 14.28 4.15 10.98
C LEU A 324 13.39 3.39 9.99
N VAL A 325 12.14 3.12 10.38
CA VAL A 325 11.14 2.53 9.46
C VAL A 325 10.85 3.45 8.29
N ALA A 326 10.70 4.76 8.50
CA ALA A 326 10.45 5.69 7.40
C ALA A 326 11.61 5.72 6.38
N TYR A 327 12.86 5.72 6.84
CA TYR A 327 14.02 5.67 5.94
C TYR A 327 14.17 4.32 5.23
N SER A 328 13.75 3.20 5.84
CA SER A 328 13.73 1.93 5.12
C SER A 328 12.74 1.98 3.96
N THR A 329 11.56 2.57 4.17
CA THR A 329 10.61 2.79 3.06
C THR A 329 11.21 3.63 1.94
N VAL A 330 12.07 4.61 2.26
CA VAL A 330 12.76 5.41 1.24
C VAL A 330 13.72 4.53 0.42
N VAL A 331 14.53 3.69 1.06
CA VAL A 331 15.43 2.74 0.36
C VAL A 331 14.62 1.85 -0.59
N GLU A 332 13.53 1.28 -0.08
CA GLU A 332 12.65 0.38 -0.81
C GLU A 332 12.01 1.04 -2.03
N MET A 333 11.57 2.30 -1.91
CA MET A 333 11.00 3.05 -3.03
C MET A 333 12.01 3.34 -4.14
N HIS A 334 13.28 3.58 -3.82
CA HIS A 334 14.29 3.86 -4.85
C HIS A 334 14.48 2.67 -5.79
N TRP A 335 14.69 1.46 -5.27
CA TRP A 335 14.88 0.32 -6.16
C TRP A 335 13.57 -0.15 -6.81
N LEU A 336 12.44 -0.01 -6.13
CA LEU A 336 11.13 -0.24 -6.72
C LEU A 336 10.85 0.73 -7.89
N THR A 337 11.30 1.99 -7.84
CA THR A 337 11.23 2.90 -9.00
C THR A 337 12.16 2.51 -10.13
N ILE A 338 13.35 1.96 -9.85
CA ILE A 338 14.24 1.36 -10.85
C ILE A 338 13.50 0.24 -11.61
N CYS A 339 12.73 -0.58 -10.91
CA CYS A 339 11.95 -1.65 -11.52
C CYS A 339 10.93 -1.14 -12.56
N ILE A 340 10.14 -0.09 -12.26
CA ILE A 340 9.18 0.40 -13.26
C ILE A 340 9.90 1.03 -14.44
N ILE A 341 10.87 1.91 -14.17
CA ILE A 341 11.53 2.70 -15.21
C ILE A 341 12.28 1.81 -16.21
N SER A 342 12.68 0.60 -15.79
CA SER A 342 13.25 -0.40 -16.69
C SER A 342 12.33 -0.86 -17.81
N GLY A 343 11.01 -0.76 -17.65
CA GLY A 343 10.02 -1.19 -18.66
C GLY A 343 10.04 -2.68 -18.99
N GLN A 344 10.93 -3.48 -18.40
CA GLN A 344 11.02 -4.91 -18.64
C GLN A 344 9.98 -5.67 -17.82
N SER A 345 9.28 -6.60 -18.44
CA SER A 345 8.22 -7.41 -17.80
C SER A 345 8.67 -8.06 -16.50
N ASN A 346 9.93 -8.51 -16.45
CA ASN A 346 10.45 -9.28 -15.31
C ASN A 346 10.87 -8.38 -14.15
N LEU A 347 11.47 -7.22 -14.41
CA LEU A 347 11.74 -6.22 -13.36
C LEU A 347 10.43 -5.61 -12.84
N LEU A 348 9.46 -5.38 -13.73
CA LEU A 348 8.12 -4.94 -13.32
C LEU A 348 7.52 -5.92 -12.32
N LEU A 349 7.55 -7.23 -12.60
CA LEU A 349 7.11 -8.27 -11.67
C LEU A 349 7.81 -8.18 -10.30
N SER A 350 9.13 -8.02 -10.28
CA SER A 350 9.87 -7.79 -9.04
C SER A 350 9.34 -6.57 -8.28
N GLY A 351 9.12 -5.46 -8.99
CA GLY A 351 8.52 -4.23 -8.44
C GLY A 351 7.13 -4.47 -7.84
N TYR A 352 6.27 -5.28 -8.46
CA TYR A 352 4.95 -5.61 -7.93
C TYR A 352 5.00 -6.38 -6.62
N CYS A 353 5.81 -7.43 -6.57
CA CYS A 353 5.91 -8.22 -5.37
C CYS A 353 6.58 -7.44 -4.24
N MET A 354 7.53 -6.56 -4.59
CA MET A 354 8.08 -5.61 -3.64
C MET A 354 7.02 -4.64 -3.10
N LEU A 355 6.13 -4.17 -3.97
CA LEU A 355 5.09 -3.25 -3.57
C LEU A 355 4.12 -3.86 -2.56
N ILE A 356 3.72 -5.11 -2.79
CA ILE A 356 2.86 -5.90 -1.90
C ILE A 356 3.59 -6.18 -0.58
N SER A 357 4.83 -6.67 -0.64
CA SER A 357 5.61 -7.02 0.56
C SER A 357 5.84 -5.77 1.42
N HIS A 358 6.30 -4.67 0.84
CA HIS A 358 6.53 -3.41 1.54
C HIS A 358 5.24 -2.83 2.12
N ALA A 359 4.11 -2.92 1.42
CA ALA A 359 2.80 -2.52 1.96
C ALA A 359 2.54 -3.20 3.31
N LEU A 360 2.57 -4.53 3.35
CA LEU A 360 2.30 -5.29 4.57
C LEU A 360 3.40 -5.09 5.62
N LEU A 361 4.67 -5.11 5.21
CA LEU A 361 5.82 -4.97 6.12
C LEU A 361 5.87 -3.60 6.79
N SER A 362 5.69 -2.53 6.00
CA SER A 362 5.66 -1.16 6.53
C SER A 362 4.49 -0.96 7.48
N THR A 363 3.30 -1.49 7.15
CA THR A 363 2.15 -1.42 8.08
C THR A 363 2.45 -2.12 9.41
N ASN A 364 3.00 -3.34 9.38
CA ASN A 364 3.33 -4.09 10.58
C ASN A 364 4.45 -3.43 11.40
N SER A 365 5.48 -2.88 10.75
CA SER A 365 6.57 -2.19 11.44
C SER A 365 6.09 -0.90 12.12
N PHE A 366 5.23 -0.09 11.51
CA PHE A 366 4.64 1.08 12.18
C PHE A 366 3.75 0.69 13.37
N LEU A 367 2.99 -0.41 13.25
CA LEU A 367 2.21 -0.99 14.35
C LEU A 367 3.11 -1.46 15.51
N LEU A 368 4.23 -2.10 15.20
CA LEU A 368 5.21 -2.53 16.20
C LEU A 368 5.86 -1.34 16.91
N VAL A 369 6.25 -0.30 16.18
CA VAL A 369 6.82 0.92 16.76
C VAL A 369 5.80 1.62 17.66
N ASP A 370 4.52 1.64 17.30
CA ASP A 370 3.45 2.12 18.18
C ASP A 370 3.34 1.29 19.47
N ALA A 371 3.32 -0.03 19.33
CA ALA A 371 3.23 -0.96 20.46
C ALA A 371 4.38 -0.78 21.45
N ILE A 372 5.59 -0.50 20.97
CA ILE A 372 6.76 -0.16 21.79
C ILE A 372 6.54 1.21 22.45
N ALA A 373 6.17 2.23 21.68
CA ALA A 373 6.00 3.59 22.18
C ALA A 373 4.96 3.69 23.29
N ARG A 374 3.87 2.90 23.25
CA ARG A 374 2.85 2.89 24.31
C ARG A 374 3.32 2.25 25.62
N ARG A 375 4.17 1.24 25.54
CA ARG A 375 4.66 0.49 26.71
C ARG A 375 5.81 1.19 27.42
N PHE A 376 6.78 1.63 26.63
CA PHE A 376 7.99 2.27 27.14
C PHE A 376 7.83 3.79 27.25
N LYS A 377 6.75 4.38 26.71
CA LYS A 377 6.49 5.83 26.63
C LYS A 377 7.54 6.62 25.85
N THR A 378 8.45 5.93 25.20
CA THR A 378 9.55 6.47 24.41
C THR A 378 9.67 5.65 23.13
N ARG A 379 10.24 6.25 22.09
CA ARG A 379 10.50 5.61 20.79
C ARG A 379 11.99 5.64 20.40
N LEU A 380 12.82 6.12 21.31
CA LEU A 380 14.25 6.30 21.11
C LEU A 380 14.97 4.98 21.38
N ILE A 381 15.76 4.53 20.40
CA ILE A 381 16.52 3.27 20.46
C ILE A 381 17.45 3.24 21.68
N THR A 382 17.97 4.39 22.11
CA THR A 382 18.88 4.53 23.26
C THR A 382 18.21 4.30 24.61
N GLU A 383 16.88 4.43 24.69
CA GLU A 383 16.13 4.35 25.96
C GLU A 383 15.37 3.04 26.11
N ILE A 384 15.23 2.26 25.02
CA ILE A 384 14.45 1.03 25.02
C ILE A 384 15.40 -0.16 25.00
N SER A 385 15.17 -1.12 25.91
CA SER A 385 16.04 -2.28 26.07
C SER A 385 15.31 -3.43 26.75
N GLY A 386 15.71 -4.68 26.48
CA GLY A 386 15.20 -5.85 27.20
C GLY A 386 13.76 -6.24 26.87
N ILE A 387 13.31 -5.96 25.63
CA ILE A 387 11.97 -6.36 25.15
C ILE A 387 11.77 -7.87 25.22
N ASN A 388 12.83 -8.66 25.01
CA ASN A 388 12.79 -10.12 25.04
C ASN A 388 12.29 -10.68 26.39
N PHE A 389 12.72 -10.08 27.51
CA PHE A 389 12.35 -10.50 28.86
C PHE A 389 11.06 -9.83 29.35
N LEU A 390 10.85 -8.56 29.01
CA LEU A 390 9.71 -7.78 29.51
C LEU A 390 8.41 -8.10 28.78
N THR A 391 8.46 -8.36 27.47
CA THR A 391 7.28 -8.52 26.60
C THR A 391 7.54 -9.61 25.55
N PRO A 392 7.48 -10.89 25.94
CA PRO A 392 7.87 -12.01 25.06
C PRO A 392 6.99 -12.15 23.82
N LYS A 393 5.68 -11.84 23.89
CA LYS A 393 4.82 -11.87 22.69
C LYS A 393 5.23 -10.78 21.71
N LEU A 394 5.49 -9.57 22.20
CA LEU A 394 5.96 -8.46 21.38
C LEU A 394 7.31 -8.78 20.73
N PHE A 395 8.22 -9.39 21.47
CA PHE A 395 9.50 -9.88 20.94
C PHE A 395 9.32 -10.86 19.77
N LEU A 396 8.48 -11.87 19.91
CA LEU A 396 8.24 -12.87 18.85
C LEU A 396 7.77 -12.22 17.54
N ILE A 397 6.81 -11.30 17.64
CA ILE A 397 6.26 -10.62 16.45
C ILE A 397 7.31 -9.71 15.80
N ILE A 398 8.10 -8.98 16.61
CA ILE A 398 9.21 -8.17 16.10
C ILE A 398 10.22 -9.05 15.37
N LEU A 399 10.62 -10.17 15.97
CA LEU A 399 11.60 -11.08 15.38
C LEU A 399 11.11 -11.64 14.04
N LEU A 400 9.85 -12.05 13.95
CA LEU A 400 9.25 -12.51 12.69
C LEU A 400 9.20 -11.39 11.63
N ASN A 401 8.78 -10.17 12.01
CA ASN A 401 8.74 -9.05 11.08
C ASN A 401 10.15 -8.67 10.57
N LEU A 402 11.14 -8.75 11.45
CA LEU A 402 12.54 -8.56 11.11
C LEU A 402 13.01 -9.61 10.11
N LEU A 403 12.78 -10.90 10.37
CA LEU A 403 13.17 -11.97 9.44
C LEU A 403 12.60 -11.74 8.04
N ILE A 404 11.35 -11.26 7.93
CA ILE A 404 10.77 -10.93 6.62
C ILE A 404 11.50 -9.75 5.96
N PHE A 405 11.90 -8.74 6.74
CA PHE A 405 12.69 -7.60 6.25
C PHE A 405 14.10 -7.99 5.76
N LEU A 406 14.68 -9.09 6.25
CA LEU A 406 15.95 -9.61 5.72
C LEU A 406 15.82 -10.29 4.36
N GLY A 407 14.60 -10.48 3.87
CA GLY A 407 14.39 -11.41 2.77
C GLY A 407 14.68 -12.85 3.19
N PHE A 408 14.16 -13.29 4.34
CA PHE A 408 14.25 -14.72 4.70
C PHE A 408 13.66 -15.59 3.58
N PRO A 409 14.31 -16.71 3.19
CA PRO A 409 13.84 -17.55 2.10
C PRO A 409 12.41 -18.04 2.38
N GLY A 410 11.56 -17.97 1.36
CA GLY A 410 10.13 -18.27 1.49
C GLY A 410 9.28 -17.06 1.89
N THR A 411 9.81 -15.84 1.86
CA THR A 411 9.03 -14.60 1.97
C THR A 411 8.85 -13.91 0.61
N LEU A 412 7.75 -13.17 0.43
CA LEU A 412 7.49 -12.41 -0.81
C LEU A 412 8.59 -11.36 -1.08
N PHE A 413 9.15 -10.80 0.00
CA PHE A 413 10.25 -9.83 -0.06
C PHE A 413 11.52 -10.45 -0.67
N PHE A 414 11.91 -11.65 -0.22
CA PHE A 414 13.03 -12.39 -0.78
C PHE A 414 12.88 -12.62 -2.29
N ILE A 415 11.69 -13.05 -2.72
CA ILE A 415 11.45 -13.35 -4.14
C ILE A 415 11.51 -12.05 -4.97
N ALA A 416 11.03 -10.93 -4.43
CA ALA A 416 11.12 -9.63 -5.09
C ALA A 416 12.57 -9.18 -5.27
N GLU A 417 13.39 -9.27 -4.22
CA GLU A 417 14.82 -8.94 -4.27
C GLU A 417 15.59 -9.88 -5.21
N PHE A 418 15.34 -11.18 -5.14
CA PHE A 418 15.99 -12.16 -6.00
C PHE A 418 15.76 -11.83 -7.47
N LEU A 419 14.50 -11.60 -7.87
CA LEU A 419 14.19 -11.23 -9.25
C LEU A 419 14.75 -9.86 -9.64
N PHE A 420 14.75 -8.90 -8.72
CA PHE A 420 15.36 -7.59 -8.98
C PHE A 420 16.81 -7.77 -9.41
N PHE A 421 17.62 -8.46 -8.60
CA PHE A 421 19.04 -8.59 -8.88
C PHE A 421 19.33 -9.47 -10.09
N THR A 422 18.58 -10.55 -10.31
CA THR A 422 18.82 -11.41 -11.50
C THR A 422 18.70 -10.64 -12.79
N PHE A 423 17.68 -9.78 -12.93
CA PHE A 423 17.49 -9.01 -14.16
C PHE A 423 18.24 -7.67 -14.16
N PHE A 424 18.48 -7.07 -13.00
CA PHE A 424 19.22 -5.82 -12.91
C PHE A 424 20.71 -6.00 -13.21
N ILE A 425 21.30 -7.16 -12.91
CA ILE A 425 22.68 -7.50 -13.30
C ILE A 425 22.84 -7.50 -14.82
N ASP A 426 21.86 -8.04 -15.56
CA ASP A 426 21.89 -8.09 -17.03
C ASP A 426 21.83 -6.68 -17.65
N LEU A 427 21.12 -5.75 -17.00
CA LEU A 427 21.00 -4.36 -17.45
C LEU A 427 22.21 -3.49 -17.08
N PHE A 428 22.62 -3.52 -15.81
CA PHE A 428 23.66 -2.65 -15.25
C PHE A 428 24.53 -3.41 -14.24
N PRO A 429 25.54 -4.18 -14.69
CA PRO A 429 26.25 -5.14 -13.83
C PRO A 429 26.99 -4.46 -12.67
N ILE A 430 27.65 -3.34 -12.92
CA ILE A 430 28.38 -2.59 -11.88
C ILE A 430 27.40 -2.04 -10.85
N MET A 431 26.30 -1.45 -11.32
CA MET A 431 25.27 -0.87 -10.45
C MET A 431 24.63 -1.94 -9.58
N ALA A 432 24.34 -3.10 -10.17
CA ALA A 432 23.75 -4.24 -9.50
C ALA A 432 24.68 -4.85 -8.43
N MET A 433 25.98 -4.96 -8.71
CA MET A 433 26.95 -5.44 -7.72
C MET A 433 27.04 -4.50 -6.51
N VAL A 434 27.04 -3.19 -6.73
CA VAL A 434 27.07 -2.22 -5.63
C VAL A 434 25.72 -2.18 -4.90
N SER A 435 24.58 -2.24 -5.60
CA SER A 435 23.27 -2.30 -4.94
C SER A 435 23.08 -3.59 -4.13
N MET A 436 23.63 -4.73 -4.57
CA MET A 436 23.69 -5.97 -3.78
C MET A 436 24.42 -5.76 -2.46
N LEU A 437 25.61 -5.14 -2.47
CA LEU A 437 26.35 -4.84 -1.25
C LEU A 437 25.56 -3.89 -0.34
N LEU A 438 24.92 -2.86 -0.91
CA LEU A 438 24.15 -1.88 -0.14
C LEU A 438 22.89 -2.47 0.47
N LEU A 439 22.08 -3.16 -0.32
CA LEU A 439 20.76 -3.67 0.09
C LEU A 439 20.84 -4.97 0.89
N TYR A 440 21.82 -5.85 0.64
CA TYR A 440 21.92 -7.15 1.32
C TYR A 440 22.85 -7.13 2.53
N LEU A 441 23.90 -6.30 2.52
CA LEU A 441 24.84 -6.22 3.64
C LEU A 441 24.61 -4.96 4.46
N ILE A 442 24.68 -3.77 3.86
CA ILE A 442 24.78 -2.52 4.63
C ILE A 442 23.44 -2.10 5.24
N ALA A 443 22.38 -2.02 4.44
CA ALA A 443 21.07 -1.59 4.91
C ALA A 443 20.49 -2.52 5.98
N PRO A 444 20.51 -3.86 5.81
CA PRO A 444 19.96 -4.77 6.80
C PRO A 444 20.82 -4.82 8.05
N THR A 445 22.16 -4.76 7.96
CA THR A 445 22.99 -4.71 9.18
C THR A 445 22.69 -3.49 10.04
N PHE A 446 22.46 -2.31 9.44
CA PHE A 446 22.09 -1.12 10.19
C PHE A 446 20.68 -1.20 10.77
N PHE A 447 19.71 -1.67 9.96
CA PHE A 447 18.34 -1.87 10.41
C PHE A 447 18.30 -2.88 11.56
N PHE A 448 18.93 -4.05 11.40
CA PHE A 448 18.97 -5.10 12.41
C PHE A 448 19.70 -4.69 13.67
N LYS A 449 20.85 -4.02 13.56
CA LYS A 449 21.59 -3.55 14.73
C LYS A 449 20.70 -2.69 15.62
N SER A 450 19.93 -1.78 15.03
CA SER A 450 19.01 -0.92 15.79
C SER A 450 17.95 -1.72 16.55
N TRP A 451 17.31 -2.69 15.89
CA TRP A 451 16.27 -3.50 16.49
C TRP A 451 16.83 -4.50 17.50
N MET A 452 17.97 -5.12 17.23
CA MET A 452 18.63 -6.04 18.17
C MET A 452 19.07 -5.32 19.44
N ASN A 453 19.53 -4.07 19.34
CA ASN A 453 19.82 -3.24 20.51
C ASN A 453 18.55 -2.97 21.34
N VAL A 454 17.41 -2.72 20.68
CA VAL A 454 16.13 -2.55 21.37
C VAL A 454 15.66 -3.85 22.03
N ILE A 455 15.88 -5.01 21.38
CA ILE A 455 15.43 -6.31 21.85
C ILE A 455 16.28 -6.84 23.01
N PHE A 456 17.60 -6.89 22.82
CA PHE A 456 18.56 -7.57 23.71
C PHE A 456 19.48 -6.61 24.46
N GLY A 457 19.50 -5.32 24.10
CA GLY A 457 20.39 -4.35 24.73
C GLY A 457 20.08 -4.15 26.20
N TYR A 458 21.00 -3.44 26.86
CA TYR A 458 20.88 -3.04 28.26
C TYR A 458 20.79 -1.51 28.32
N SER A 459 19.74 -0.96 28.94
CA SER A 459 19.63 0.48 29.22
C SER A 459 19.55 0.74 30.72
N ASN A 460 20.30 1.73 31.18
CA ASN A 460 20.28 2.17 32.58
C ASN A 460 18.95 2.84 32.97
N PHE A 461 18.15 3.25 31.98
CA PHE A 461 16.87 3.93 32.14
C PHE A 461 15.69 2.99 32.37
N LEU A 462 15.91 1.68 32.51
CA LEU A 462 14.88 0.70 32.80
C LEU A 462 14.06 1.10 34.03
N HIS A 463 12.89 1.68 33.79
CA HIS A 463 11.88 1.89 34.82
C HIS A 463 11.52 0.51 35.38
N LYS A 464 11.72 0.32 36.69
CA LYS A 464 11.41 -0.90 37.46
C LYS A 464 9.94 -1.36 37.42
N LYS A 465 9.08 -0.77 36.60
CA LYS A 465 7.69 -1.21 36.44
C LYS A 465 7.62 -2.21 35.30
N LEU A 466 7.15 -3.43 35.61
CA LEU A 466 6.81 -4.46 34.63
C LEU A 466 5.86 -3.86 33.58
N THR A 467 6.32 -3.75 32.34
CA THR A 467 5.48 -3.34 31.21
C THR A 467 4.53 -4.46 30.84
N ILE A 468 3.28 -4.13 30.56
CA ILE A 468 2.27 -5.10 30.13
C ILE A 468 2.59 -5.53 28.69
N ASP A 469 2.57 -6.85 28.42
CA ASP A 469 2.80 -7.43 27.09
C ASP A 469 1.65 -7.12 26.10
N LEU A 470 1.67 -7.71 24.90
CA LEU A 470 0.60 -7.60 23.92
C LEU A 470 -0.75 -8.07 24.49
N THR A 471 -1.77 -7.24 24.29
CA THR A 471 -3.17 -7.64 24.48
C THR A 471 -3.53 -8.68 23.41
N LEU A 472 -4.57 -9.48 23.67
CA LEU A 472 -5.04 -10.49 22.71
C LEU A 472 -5.42 -9.86 21.36
N SER A 473 -6.06 -8.69 21.37
CA SER A 473 -6.42 -7.98 20.14
C SER A 473 -5.20 -7.55 19.34
N GLU A 474 -4.18 -6.97 19.98
CA GLU A 474 -2.94 -6.56 19.30
C GLU A 474 -2.18 -7.76 18.75
N PHE A 475 -2.08 -8.84 19.53
CA PHE A 475 -1.42 -10.06 19.10
C PHE A 475 -2.09 -10.66 17.85
N ILE A 476 -3.44 -10.71 17.83
CA ILE A 476 -4.19 -11.21 16.67
C ILE A 476 -3.94 -10.33 15.45
N ILE A 477 -4.04 -9.00 15.56
CA ILE A 477 -3.85 -8.08 14.43
C ILE A 477 -2.44 -8.23 13.84
N PHE A 478 -1.40 -8.22 14.68
CA PHE A 478 -0.02 -8.27 14.20
C PHE A 478 0.33 -9.65 13.62
N SER A 479 -0.11 -10.73 14.29
CA SER A 479 0.07 -12.09 13.79
C SER A 479 -0.65 -12.32 12.46
N PHE A 480 -1.84 -11.73 12.28
CA PHE A 480 -2.61 -11.82 11.04
C PHE A 480 -1.89 -11.18 9.86
N VAL A 481 -1.28 -10.00 10.05
CA VAL A 481 -0.48 -9.36 8.98
C VAL A 481 0.72 -10.24 8.60
N ILE A 482 1.41 -10.84 9.56
CA ILE A 482 2.53 -11.77 9.30
C ILE A 482 2.05 -13.00 8.53
N ILE A 483 0.94 -13.61 8.95
CA ILE A 483 0.36 -14.77 8.25
C ILE A 483 -0.01 -14.42 6.82
N LEU A 484 -0.60 -13.24 6.59
CA LEU A 484 -0.88 -12.75 5.24
C LEU A 484 0.39 -12.60 4.40
N MET A 485 1.47 -12.05 4.95
CA MET A 485 2.76 -11.92 4.26
C MET A 485 3.31 -13.28 3.82
N MET A 486 3.24 -14.29 4.69
CA MET A 486 3.67 -15.65 4.38
C MET A 486 2.74 -16.33 3.36
N TRP A 487 1.44 -16.08 3.45
CA TRP A 487 0.46 -16.63 2.51
C TRP A 487 0.65 -16.09 1.09
N PHE A 488 0.86 -14.78 0.94
CA PHE A 488 1.18 -14.17 -0.35
C PHE A 488 2.49 -14.73 -0.94
N SER A 489 3.45 -15.09 -0.10
CA SER A 489 4.68 -15.73 -0.56
C SER A 489 4.42 -17.08 -1.24
N ILE A 490 3.53 -17.90 -0.68
CA ILE A 490 3.16 -19.21 -1.24
C ILE A 490 2.41 -19.03 -2.57
N ILE A 491 1.56 -18.01 -2.63
CA ILE A 491 0.68 -17.73 -3.78
C ILE A 491 1.40 -16.90 -4.86
N TRP A 492 2.64 -16.46 -4.63
CA TRP A 492 3.44 -15.65 -5.55
C TRP A 492 3.32 -16.12 -7.01
N GLN A 493 3.37 -17.44 -7.25
CA GLN A 493 3.39 -18.00 -8.59
C GLN A 493 2.10 -17.70 -9.37
N SER A 494 0.98 -17.46 -8.70
CA SER A 494 -0.25 -17.00 -9.35
C SER A 494 -0.20 -15.55 -9.85
N PHE A 495 0.84 -14.78 -9.48
CA PHE A 495 1.10 -13.46 -10.06
C PHE A 495 1.98 -13.53 -11.33
N LEU A 496 2.64 -14.68 -11.55
CA LEU A 496 3.55 -14.93 -12.67
C LEU A 496 2.84 -15.48 -13.91
N PHE A 497 1.81 -16.29 -13.66
CA PHE A 497 0.97 -16.87 -14.69
C PHE A 497 -0.28 -16.04 -14.79
#